data_AF-A0A8X6MKX4-F1
#
_entry.id   AF-A0A8X6MKX4-F1
#
_cell.length_a   1.000
_cell.length_b   1.000
_cell.length_c   1.000
_cell.angle_alpha   90.00
_cell.angle_beta   90.00
_cell.angle_gamma   90.00
#
_symmetry.space_group_name_H-M   'P 1'
#
loop_
_entity.id
_entity.type
_entity.pdbx_description
1 polymer ?
#
loop_
_entity_poly.entity_id
_entity_poly.type
_entity_poly.pdbx_seq_one_letter_code
_entity_poly.pdbx_strand_id
1 'polypeptide(L)'
;MIVIATPENDSFKYFPGDHVGIYPINRQDIVDGILKRISTTCPDPDKPFQLQLRKTVQTIEGPSHRWYPHERIPPLTMRIALSRYLDITTPPGQQFLRTLATMAQDEGDQRKIKLLATDSVRYEDWKSHLYPNLLEVLEYFPSVEPTPGFLLTHLTPLQPRFYSISSSPEFHPEHIHLTVAVVIYKTQNNALHYGVCSNYLESVPVGSEIACFRYVQHILRDISDKVYREIVQERGHFYVCGDVSMAEDVNQTLRSIIQEHGHMNPVAVDNVVKRLQEENRYHEDIFGITLKTAEVTHRGRVEAKNRQSTSSS
;
A
#
# COMPACT_ATOMS: atom_id res chain seq x y z
N MET A 1 -8.03 -15.26 16.95
CA MET A 1 -9.14 -14.98 16.01
C MET A 1 -9.55 -13.54 16.24
N ILE A 2 -9.63 -12.73 15.19
CA ILE A 2 -10.04 -11.33 15.27
C ILE A 2 -11.47 -11.22 14.73
N VAL A 3 -12.33 -10.48 15.43
CA VAL A 3 -13.71 -10.20 15.00
C VAL A 3 -13.85 -8.69 14.83
N ILE A 4 -14.29 -8.26 13.65
CA ILE A 4 -14.48 -6.85 13.32
C ILE A 4 -15.96 -6.65 13.03
N ALA A 5 -16.59 -5.74 13.76
CA ALA A 5 -17.96 -5.32 13.48
C ALA A 5 -18.00 -4.52 12.18
N THR A 6 -18.97 -4.83 11.32
CA THR A 6 -19.25 -4.04 10.10
C THR A 6 -20.25 -2.93 10.43
N PRO A 7 -20.22 -1.79 9.71
CA PRO A 7 -21.22 -0.74 9.90
C PRO A 7 -22.65 -1.27 9.71
N GLU A 8 -23.61 -0.79 10.51
CA GLU A 8 -25.03 -1.21 10.49
C GLU A 8 -25.74 -0.91 9.15
N ASN A 9 -25.16 -0.04 8.32
CA ASN A 9 -25.64 0.18 6.97
C ASN A 9 -25.01 -0.89 6.06
N ASP A 10 -25.85 -1.50 5.22
CA ASP A 10 -25.64 -2.54 4.17
C ASP A 10 -24.48 -2.28 3.16
N SER A 11 -23.59 -1.36 3.49
CA SER A 11 -22.39 -0.86 2.81
C SER A 11 -21.17 -1.79 2.85
N PHE A 12 -21.19 -2.86 3.66
CA PHE A 12 -20.10 -3.83 3.74
C PHE A 12 -20.59 -5.23 3.39
N LYS A 13 -20.88 -5.47 2.11
CA LYS A 13 -21.16 -6.81 1.60
C LYS A 13 -19.86 -7.52 1.23
N TYR A 14 -19.79 -8.80 1.59
CA TYR A 14 -18.69 -9.70 1.25
C TYR A 14 -19.22 -11.10 1.00
N PHE A 15 -18.46 -11.89 0.26
CA PHE A 15 -18.74 -13.31 0.01
C PHE A 15 -17.66 -14.19 0.67
N PRO A 16 -17.99 -15.43 1.07
CA PRO A 16 -16.98 -16.39 1.50
C PRO A 16 -15.86 -16.53 0.46
N GLY A 17 -14.62 -16.37 0.91
CA GLY A 17 -13.43 -16.36 0.04
C GLY A 17 -12.92 -14.96 -0.32
N ASP A 18 -13.68 -13.90 -0.03
CA ASP A 18 -13.20 -12.53 -0.16
C ASP A 18 -12.08 -12.20 0.85
N HIS A 19 -11.38 -11.10 0.58
CA HIS A 19 -10.30 -10.59 1.41
C HIS A 19 -10.61 -9.16 1.85
N VAL A 20 -10.20 -8.81 3.07
CA VAL A 20 -10.22 -7.44 3.58
C VAL A 20 -8.79 -6.95 3.76
N GLY A 21 -8.50 -5.74 3.27
CA GLY A 21 -7.25 -5.06 3.58
C GLY A 21 -7.37 -4.33 4.91
N ILE A 22 -6.37 -4.41 5.77
CA ILE A 22 -6.32 -3.69 7.04
C ILE A 22 -5.18 -2.68 6.96
N TYR A 23 -5.45 -1.40 7.22
CA TYR A 23 -4.41 -0.38 7.40
C TYR A 23 -3.91 -0.39 8.85
N PRO A 24 -2.66 -0.83 9.08
CA PRO A 24 -2.15 -0.93 10.44
C PRO A 24 -1.61 0.39 10.95
N ILE A 25 -1.19 0.39 12.22
CA ILE A 25 -0.37 1.45 12.83
C ILE A 25 1.00 0.87 13.11
N ASN A 26 2.05 1.63 12.77
CA ASN A 26 3.38 1.33 13.26
C ASN A 26 3.44 1.40 14.78
N ARG A 27 4.30 0.58 15.40
CA ARG A 27 4.44 0.58 16.85
C ARG A 27 4.96 1.93 17.36
N GLN A 28 4.41 2.38 18.48
CA GLN A 28 4.72 3.68 19.07
C GLN A 28 6.19 3.82 19.45
N ASP A 29 6.84 2.76 19.93
CA ASP A 29 8.25 2.78 20.30
C ASP A 29 9.18 3.08 19.11
N ILE A 30 8.89 2.51 17.93
CA ILE A 30 9.65 2.80 16.71
C ILE A 30 9.40 4.25 16.27
N VAL A 31 8.14 4.69 16.27
CA VAL A 31 7.77 6.06 15.91
C VAL A 31 8.45 7.08 16.82
N ASP A 32 8.34 6.91 18.14
CA ASP A 32 8.92 7.80 19.13
C ASP A 32 10.45 7.80 19.07
N GLY A 33 11.07 6.65 18.83
CA GLY A 33 12.50 6.55 18.58
C GLY A 33 12.92 7.39 17.37
N ILE A 34 12.22 7.28 16.24
CA ILE A 34 12.52 8.08 15.04
C ILE A 34 12.31 9.57 15.31
N LEU A 35 11.21 9.95 15.96
CA LEU A 35 10.91 11.34 16.32
C LEU A 35 12.01 11.93 17.21
N LYS A 36 12.53 11.16 18.17
CA LYS A 36 13.68 11.54 18.99
C LYS A 36 14.94 11.74 18.16
N ARG A 37 15.18 10.91 17.13
CA ARG A 37 16.34 11.06 16.22
C ARG A 37 16.26 12.29 15.33
N ILE A 38 15.06 12.80 15.05
CA ILE A 38 14.86 14.00 14.21
C ILE A 38 14.47 15.25 15.01
N SER A 39 14.62 15.25 16.34
CA SER A 39 14.16 16.37 17.17
C SER A 39 14.84 17.70 16.86
N THR A 40 16.06 17.67 16.31
CA THR A 40 16.79 18.87 15.85
C THR A 40 16.15 19.49 14.60
N THR A 41 15.69 18.65 13.66
CA THR A 41 15.08 19.06 12.38
C THR A 41 13.56 19.16 12.45
N CYS A 42 12.94 18.58 13.47
CA CYS A 42 11.50 18.58 13.75
C CYS A 42 11.25 18.73 15.27
N PRO A 43 11.36 19.96 15.81
CA PRO A 43 11.24 20.18 17.26
C PRO A 43 9.84 19.88 17.83
N ASP A 44 8.80 20.04 17.01
CA ASP A 44 7.40 19.81 17.40
C ASP A 44 6.76 18.83 16.40
N PRO A 45 6.80 17.51 16.68
CA PRO A 45 6.30 16.49 15.76
C PRO A 45 4.76 16.39 15.75
N ASP A 46 4.09 17.06 16.69
CA ASP A 46 2.64 17.07 16.87
C ASP A 46 1.98 18.32 16.30
N LYS A 47 2.77 19.33 15.93
CA LYS A 47 2.31 20.48 15.17
C LYS A 47 2.07 20.12 13.70
N PRO A 48 0.86 20.37 13.15
CA PRO A 48 0.58 20.15 11.74
C PRO A 48 1.47 21.02 10.85
N PHE A 49 1.94 20.43 9.74
CA PHE A 49 2.67 21.13 8.69
C PHE A 49 2.11 20.75 7.31
N GLN A 50 2.42 21.56 6.30
CA GLN A 50 2.12 21.26 4.89
C GLN A 50 3.44 21.19 4.12
N LEU A 51 3.73 20.03 3.54
CA LEU A 51 4.86 19.89 2.62
C LEU A 51 4.58 20.72 1.36
N GLN A 52 5.58 21.50 0.90
CA GLN A 52 5.50 22.30 -0.31
C GLN A 52 6.67 22.00 -1.25
N LEU A 53 6.39 22.05 -2.56
CA LEU A 53 7.38 21.92 -3.62
C LEU A 53 7.64 23.29 -4.24
N ARG A 54 8.92 23.64 -4.39
CA ARG A 54 9.35 24.84 -5.10
C ARG A 54 9.41 24.54 -6.60
N LYS A 55 8.52 25.16 -7.39
CA LYS A 55 8.52 25.07 -8.85
C LYS A 55 9.04 26.39 -9.44
N THR A 56 9.88 26.31 -10.47
CA THR A 56 10.32 27.48 -11.25
C THR A 56 9.34 27.69 -12.40
N VAL A 57 8.72 28.86 -12.45
CA VAL A 57 7.75 29.26 -13.46
C VAL A 57 8.38 30.32 -14.34
N GLN A 58 8.37 30.13 -15.65
CA GLN A 58 8.81 31.18 -16.56
C GLN A 58 7.76 32.28 -16.62
N THR A 59 8.18 33.50 -16.34
CA THR A 59 7.34 34.70 -16.45
C THR A 59 7.96 35.67 -17.44
N ILE A 60 7.19 36.70 -17.83
CA ILE A 60 7.64 37.75 -18.75
C ILE A 60 8.86 38.50 -18.18
N GLU A 61 9.00 38.56 -16.85
CA GLU A 61 10.10 39.20 -16.13
C GLU A 61 11.26 38.22 -15.81
N GLY A 62 11.19 36.97 -16.29
CA GLY A 62 12.19 35.93 -16.05
C GLY A 62 11.68 34.76 -15.19
N PRO A 63 12.57 33.83 -14.78
CA PRO A 63 12.20 32.70 -13.94
C PRO A 63 11.81 33.15 -12.53
N SER A 64 10.58 32.86 -12.12
CA SER A 64 10.04 33.09 -10.79
C SER A 64 9.91 31.77 -10.02
N HIS A 65 10.15 31.78 -8.71
CA HIS A 65 9.97 30.59 -7.88
C HIS A 65 8.68 30.69 -7.07
N ARG A 66 7.81 29.68 -7.19
CA ARG A 66 6.57 29.59 -6.41
C ARG A 66 6.51 28.28 -5.65
N TRP A 67 5.90 28.33 -4.47
CA TRP A 67 5.69 27.18 -3.61
C TRP A 67 4.27 26.66 -3.78
N TYR A 68 4.14 25.34 -3.96
CA TYR A 68 2.86 24.67 -4.12
C TYR A 68 2.75 23.55 -3.10
N PRO A 69 1.56 23.32 -2.50
CA PRO A 69 1.33 22.14 -1.68
C PRO A 69 1.71 20.85 -2.43
N HIS A 70 2.28 19.89 -1.72
CA HIS A 70 2.61 18.59 -2.29
C HIS A 70 1.33 17.85 -2.70
N GLU A 71 1.28 17.37 -3.93
CA GLU A 71 0.05 16.86 -4.57
C GLU A 71 -0.57 15.64 -3.87
N ARG A 72 0.25 14.85 -3.16
CA ARG A 72 -0.17 13.60 -2.51
C ARG A 72 -0.12 13.61 -0.99
N ILE A 73 0.48 14.65 -0.38
CA ILE A 73 0.73 14.68 1.06
C ILE A 73 -0.09 15.84 1.65
N PRO A 74 -1.19 15.54 2.36
CA PRO A 74 -2.06 16.56 2.94
C PRO A 74 -1.35 17.27 4.12
N PRO A 75 -1.96 18.32 4.71
CA PRO A 75 -1.49 18.81 6.00
C PRO A 75 -1.61 17.70 7.05
N LEU A 76 -0.51 17.38 7.73
CA LEU A 76 -0.49 16.39 8.82
C LEU A 76 0.62 16.68 9.83
N THR A 77 0.64 15.90 10.91
CA THR A 77 1.74 15.91 11.89
C THR A 77 2.79 14.85 11.53
N MET A 78 4.03 15.02 11.99
CA MET A 78 5.08 14.04 11.71
C MET A 78 4.79 12.71 12.41
N ARG A 79 4.20 12.78 13.61
CA ARG A 79 3.75 11.60 14.35
C ARG A 79 2.74 10.80 13.54
N ILE A 80 1.73 11.45 12.96
CA ILE A 80 0.73 10.78 12.13
C ILE A 80 1.38 10.19 10.87
N ALA A 81 2.31 10.92 10.24
CA ALA A 81 3.02 10.46 9.04
C ALA A 81 3.72 9.11 9.30
N LEU A 82 4.54 9.04 10.34
CA LEU A 82 5.29 7.84 10.72
C LEU A 82 4.39 6.74 11.28
N SER A 83 3.27 7.08 11.93
CA SER A 83 2.39 6.08 12.54
C SER A 83 1.49 5.38 11.52
N ARG A 84 0.95 6.13 10.54
CA ARG A 84 -0.17 5.66 9.69
C ARG A 84 0.14 5.61 8.19
N TYR A 85 1.07 6.44 7.71
CA TYR A 85 1.21 6.67 6.27
C TYR A 85 2.52 6.20 5.66
N LEU A 86 3.60 6.10 6.44
CA LEU A 86 4.92 5.73 5.93
C LEU A 86 5.34 4.35 6.43
N ASP A 87 5.96 3.58 5.55
CA ASP A 87 6.65 2.34 5.91
C ASP A 87 8.01 2.70 6.52
N ILE A 88 8.14 2.41 7.81
CA ILE A 88 9.34 2.65 8.61
C ILE A 88 10.04 1.33 8.99
N THR A 89 9.54 0.20 8.50
CA THR A 89 9.97 -1.15 8.91
C THR A 89 10.69 -1.92 7.82
N THR A 90 10.37 -1.65 6.56
CA THR A 90 11.12 -2.22 5.43
C THR A 90 12.51 -1.60 5.34
N PRO A 91 13.58 -2.41 5.17
CA PRO A 91 14.93 -1.90 5.02
C PRO A 91 15.05 -0.86 3.90
N PRO A 92 15.65 0.32 4.16
CA PRO A 92 15.76 1.37 3.16
C PRO A 92 16.62 0.95 1.96
N GLY A 93 16.14 1.23 0.75
CA GLY A 93 16.86 0.93 -0.50
C GLY A 93 18.15 1.74 -0.70
N GLN A 94 19.02 1.29 -1.59
CA GLN A 94 20.32 1.95 -1.86
C GLN A 94 20.19 3.42 -2.28
N GLN A 95 19.14 3.81 -3.01
CA GLN A 95 18.90 5.21 -3.38
C GLN A 95 18.54 6.07 -2.15
N PHE A 96 17.77 5.53 -1.21
CA PHE A 96 17.49 6.20 0.06
C PHE A 96 18.78 6.41 0.84
N LEU A 97 19.61 5.36 0.98
CA LEU A 97 20.90 5.43 1.67
C LEU A 97 21.85 6.46 1.03
N ARG A 98 21.85 6.56 -0.30
CA ARG A 98 22.66 7.54 -1.04
C ARG A 98 22.33 8.97 -0.63
N THR A 99 21.05 9.31 -0.56
CA THR A 99 20.59 10.64 -0.12
C THR A 99 20.81 10.81 1.38
N LEU A 100 20.59 9.77 2.19
CA LEU A 100 20.81 9.80 3.63
C LEU A 100 22.26 10.14 3.99
N ALA A 101 23.23 9.64 3.21
CA ALA A 101 24.64 9.91 3.41
C ALA A 101 25.01 11.40 3.30
N THR A 102 24.23 12.20 2.57
CA THR A 102 24.48 13.65 2.46
C THR A 102 24.02 14.42 3.72
N MET A 103 23.34 13.75 4.64
CA MET A 103 22.81 14.29 5.90
C MET A 103 23.59 13.79 7.13
N ALA A 104 24.66 13.03 6.93
CA ALA A 104 25.58 12.58 7.98
C ALA A 104 26.57 13.70 8.32
N GLN A 105 26.71 14.02 9.62
CA GLN A 105 27.68 14.99 10.12
C GLN A 105 29.09 14.41 10.28
N ASP A 106 29.21 13.10 10.52
CA ASP A 106 30.49 12.40 10.65
C ASP A 106 30.95 11.81 9.31
N GLU A 107 32.23 12.00 8.98
CA GLU A 107 32.80 11.47 7.75
C GLU A 107 32.83 9.93 7.73
N GLY A 108 33.01 9.30 8.89
CA GLY A 108 33.03 7.84 9.04
C GLY A 108 31.67 7.23 8.71
N ASP A 109 30.60 7.74 9.32
CA ASP A 109 29.23 7.36 9.00
C ASP A 109 28.92 7.63 7.52
N GLN A 110 29.25 8.83 7.02
CA GLN A 110 29.02 9.16 5.60
C GLN A 110 29.68 8.14 4.66
N ARG A 111 30.94 7.74 4.92
CA ARG A 111 31.66 6.75 4.11
C ARG A 111 30.99 5.37 4.19
N LYS A 112 30.59 4.92 5.39
CA LYS A 112 29.91 3.63 5.58
C LYS A 112 28.56 3.59 4.84
N ILE A 113 27.75 4.66 4.93
CA ILE A 113 26.46 4.73 4.24
C ILE A 113 26.67 4.76 2.72
N LYS A 114 27.62 5.57 2.22
CA LYS A 114 27.96 5.61 0.79
C LYS A 114 28.36 4.24 0.27
N LEU A 115 29.15 3.49 1.03
CA LEU A 115 29.57 2.14 0.67
C LEU A 115 28.37 1.20 0.50
N LEU A 116 27.41 1.20 1.46
CA LEU A 116 26.16 0.44 1.33
C LEU A 116 25.31 0.93 0.14
N ALA A 117 25.32 2.22 -0.16
CA ALA A 117 24.55 2.80 -1.25
C ALA A 117 25.11 2.48 -2.65
N THR A 118 26.38 2.09 -2.77
CA THR A 118 27.05 1.81 -4.05
C THR A 118 27.41 0.35 -4.26
N ASP A 119 27.70 -0.41 -3.19
CA ASP A 119 28.07 -1.82 -3.25
C ASP A 119 26.83 -2.69 -2.99
N SER A 120 26.22 -3.21 -4.06
CA SER A 120 25.01 -4.03 -3.96
C SER A 120 25.21 -5.36 -3.24
N VAL A 121 26.40 -5.96 -3.31
CA VAL A 121 26.67 -7.22 -2.60
C VAL A 121 26.70 -6.96 -1.10
N ARG A 122 27.47 -5.94 -0.69
CA ARG A 122 27.57 -5.56 0.72
C ARG A 122 26.24 -5.07 1.29
N TYR A 123 25.43 -4.37 0.49
CA TYR A 123 24.08 -3.98 0.87
C TYR A 123 23.17 -5.19 1.12
N GLU A 124 23.18 -6.18 0.23
CA GLU A 124 22.37 -7.40 0.40
C GLU A 124 22.83 -8.22 1.60
N ASP A 125 24.14 -8.30 1.87
CA ASP A 125 24.67 -8.93 3.08
C ASP A 125 24.19 -8.20 4.35
N TRP A 126 24.31 -6.86 4.39
CA TRP A 126 23.84 -6.04 5.51
C TRP A 126 22.32 -6.17 5.72
N LYS A 127 21.54 -6.11 4.63
CA LYS A 127 20.07 -6.24 4.64
C LYS A 127 19.62 -7.62 5.08
N SER A 128 20.25 -8.69 4.59
CA SER A 128 19.87 -10.07 4.93
C SER A 128 20.27 -10.46 6.35
N HIS A 129 21.37 -9.89 6.87
CA HIS A 129 21.85 -10.14 8.22
C HIS A 129 21.02 -9.41 9.27
N LEU A 130 20.76 -8.12 9.06
CA LEU A 130 20.13 -7.25 10.05
C LEU A 130 18.65 -6.98 9.79
N TYR A 131 18.21 -7.01 8.53
CA TYR A 131 16.88 -6.57 8.09
C TYR A 131 16.39 -5.30 8.82
N PRO A 132 17.18 -4.21 8.83
CA PRO A 132 16.99 -3.14 9.79
C PRO A 132 15.81 -2.24 9.41
N ASN A 133 15.00 -1.88 10.40
CA ASN A 133 13.99 -0.84 10.26
C ASN A 133 14.63 0.57 10.27
N LEU A 134 13.86 1.62 9.97
CA LEU A 134 14.40 2.98 9.87
C LEU A 134 15.05 3.46 11.17
N LEU A 135 14.47 3.14 12.34
CA LEU A 135 15.04 3.54 13.63
C LEU A 135 16.43 2.90 13.82
N GLU A 136 16.55 1.61 13.58
CA GLU A 136 17.81 0.87 13.70
C GLU A 136 18.88 1.43 12.75
N VAL A 137 18.51 1.87 11.55
CA VAL A 137 19.43 2.56 10.63
C VAL A 137 19.91 3.89 11.24
N LEU A 138 19.03 4.67 11.84
CA LEU A 138 19.38 5.97 12.48
C LEU A 138 20.15 5.82 13.79
N GLU A 139 20.06 4.65 14.43
CA GLU A 139 20.88 4.27 15.59
C GLU A 139 22.26 3.75 15.16
N TYR A 140 22.32 3.00 14.06
CA TYR A 140 23.57 2.49 13.49
C TYR A 140 24.43 3.61 12.89
N PHE A 141 23.81 4.69 12.41
CA PHE A 141 24.47 5.90 11.91
C PHE A 141 24.06 7.14 12.73
N PRO A 142 24.59 7.31 13.95
CA PRO A 142 24.11 8.32 14.89
C PRO A 142 24.37 9.76 14.45
N SER A 143 25.32 10.01 13.54
CA SER A 143 25.58 11.36 13.02
C SER A 143 24.59 11.83 11.95
N VAL A 144 23.67 10.97 11.51
CA VAL A 144 22.67 11.31 10.50
C VAL A 144 21.52 12.08 11.12
N GLU A 145 21.21 13.24 10.54
CA GLU A 145 20.05 14.05 10.94
C GLU A 145 19.12 14.25 9.75
N PRO A 146 18.19 13.31 9.49
CA PRO A 146 17.28 13.42 8.36
C PRO A 146 16.26 14.53 8.61
N THR A 147 15.85 15.20 7.53
CA THR A 147 14.78 16.22 7.59
C THR A 147 13.40 15.58 7.41
N PRO A 148 12.32 16.18 7.95
CA PRO A 148 10.95 15.72 7.70
C PRO A 148 10.60 15.63 6.22
N GLY A 149 10.99 16.65 5.44
CA GLY A 149 10.75 16.69 3.99
C GLY A 149 11.42 15.52 3.26
N PHE A 150 12.61 15.11 3.67
CA PHE A 150 13.28 13.93 3.12
C PHE A 150 12.51 12.66 3.42
N LEU A 151 12.15 12.41 4.68
CA LEU A 151 11.42 11.20 5.09
C LEU A 151 10.08 11.08 4.36
N LEU A 152 9.31 12.17 4.29
CA LEU A 152 8.01 12.22 3.63
C LEU A 152 8.06 11.93 2.13
N THR A 153 9.18 12.28 1.47
CA THR A 153 9.32 12.16 0.01
C THR A 153 10.03 10.88 -0.41
N HIS A 154 10.82 10.27 0.47
CA HIS A 154 11.65 9.11 0.13
C HIS A 154 11.19 7.80 0.78
N LEU A 155 10.41 7.84 1.86
CA LEU A 155 9.79 6.64 2.40
C LEU A 155 8.58 6.22 1.55
N THR A 156 8.39 4.91 1.42
CA THR A 156 7.23 4.37 0.71
C THR A 156 5.97 4.44 1.58
N PRO A 157 4.77 4.57 0.98
CA PRO A 157 3.54 4.53 1.74
C PRO A 157 3.34 3.19 2.46
N LEU A 158 2.84 3.23 3.70
CA LEU A 158 2.45 2.04 4.45
C LEU A 158 1.28 1.35 3.75
N GLN A 159 1.50 0.11 3.33
CA GLN A 159 0.51 -0.66 2.58
C GLN A 159 -0.49 -1.36 3.51
N PRO A 160 -1.76 -1.50 3.11
CA PRO A 160 -2.70 -2.34 3.84
C PRO A 160 -2.28 -3.80 3.74
N ARG A 161 -2.58 -4.60 4.77
CA ARG A 161 -2.36 -6.05 4.76
C ARG A 161 -3.66 -6.79 4.52
N PHE A 162 -3.69 -7.66 3.52
CA PHE A 162 -4.87 -8.43 3.18
C PHE A 162 -4.96 -9.71 4.00
N TYR A 163 -6.17 -9.99 4.48
CA TYR A 163 -6.53 -11.22 5.18
C TYR A 163 -7.78 -11.81 4.53
N SER A 164 -7.78 -13.14 4.35
CA SER A 164 -8.98 -13.86 3.92
C SER A 164 -10.03 -13.83 5.02
N ILE A 165 -11.27 -13.53 4.66
CA ILE A 165 -12.38 -13.49 5.59
C ILE A 165 -12.72 -14.93 6.00
N SER A 166 -12.74 -15.18 7.30
CA SER A 166 -12.95 -16.49 7.95
C SER A 166 -14.36 -16.65 8.52
N SER A 167 -15.32 -15.90 8.01
CA SER A 167 -16.75 -15.93 8.39
C SER A 167 -17.63 -16.04 7.15
N SER A 168 -18.89 -16.44 7.35
CA SER A 168 -19.94 -16.36 6.35
C SER A 168 -20.94 -15.27 6.77
N PRO A 169 -21.36 -14.37 5.85
CA PRO A 169 -22.34 -13.34 6.15
C PRO A 169 -23.72 -13.93 6.49
N GLU A 170 -24.02 -15.16 6.06
CA GLU A 170 -25.27 -15.85 6.40
C GLU A 170 -25.38 -16.18 7.89
N PHE A 171 -24.25 -16.43 8.55
CA PHE A 171 -24.17 -16.72 9.98
C PHE A 171 -23.76 -15.51 10.81
N HIS A 172 -23.02 -14.58 10.21
CA HIS A 172 -22.46 -13.39 10.85
C HIS A 172 -22.69 -12.16 9.96
N PRO A 173 -23.92 -11.62 9.91
CA PRO A 173 -24.27 -10.53 9.00
C PRO A 173 -23.59 -9.20 9.37
N GLU A 174 -23.32 -8.98 10.65
CA GLU A 174 -22.76 -7.73 11.18
C GLU A 174 -21.27 -7.83 11.53
N HIS A 175 -20.61 -8.93 11.16
CA HIS A 175 -19.23 -9.20 11.55
C HIS A 175 -18.43 -9.87 10.44
N ILE A 176 -17.15 -9.52 10.38
CA ILE A 176 -16.14 -10.30 9.66
C ILE A 176 -15.15 -10.91 10.64
N HIS A 177 -14.79 -12.17 10.40
CA HIS A 177 -13.78 -12.86 11.21
C HIS A 177 -12.48 -12.96 10.42
N LEU A 178 -11.34 -12.80 11.10
CA LEU A 178 -10.01 -13.00 10.52
C LEU A 178 -9.21 -14.00 11.34
N THR A 179 -8.56 -14.92 10.64
CA THR A 179 -7.58 -15.83 11.20
C THR A 179 -6.18 -15.26 10.97
N VAL A 180 -5.64 -14.59 11.99
CA VAL A 180 -4.37 -13.86 11.90
C VAL A 180 -3.28 -14.64 12.62
N ALA A 181 -2.21 -15.01 11.90
CA ALA A 181 -0.99 -15.50 12.51
C ALA A 181 -0.13 -14.30 12.95
N VAL A 182 0.23 -14.25 14.24
CA VAL A 182 1.10 -13.20 14.78
C VAL A 182 2.54 -13.44 14.30
N VAL A 183 3.04 -12.56 13.44
CA VAL A 183 4.38 -12.67 12.89
C VAL A 183 5.38 -12.01 13.83
N ILE A 184 6.28 -12.81 14.38
CA ILE A 184 7.45 -12.38 15.15
C ILE A 184 8.63 -13.22 14.67
N TYR A 185 9.74 -12.59 14.31
CA TYR A 185 10.94 -13.29 13.87
C TYR A 185 12.19 -12.69 14.49
N LYS A 186 13.24 -13.49 14.57
CA LYS A 186 14.57 -13.03 14.97
C LYS A 186 15.43 -12.83 13.73
N THR A 187 16.11 -11.71 13.67
CA THR A 187 17.19 -11.44 12.71
C THR A 187 18.44 -12.22 13.09
N GLN A 188 19.45 -12.22 12.21
CA GLN A 188 20.69 -12.99 12.46
C GLN A 188 21.51 -12.42 13.63
N ASN A 189 21.32 -11.15 13.98
CA ASN A 189 21.90 -10.52 15.17
C ASN A 189 21.06 -10.70 16.45
N ASN A 190 20.07 -11.60 16.44
CA ASN A 190 19.14 -11.89 17.54
C ASN A 190 18.15 -10.76 17.93
N ALA A 191 18.03 -9.69 17.13
CA ALA A 191 17.00 -8.69 17.34
C ALA A 191 15.61 -9.26 16.97
N LEU A 192 14.58 -8.89 17.74
CA LEU A 192 13.20 -9.32 17.49
C LEU A 192 12.49 -8.30 16.60
N HIS A 193 11.96 -8.78 15.48
CA HIS A 193 11.16 -8.00 14.54
C HIS A 193 9.74 -8.52 14.52
N TYR A 194 8.81 -7.60 14.32
CA TYR A 194 7.38 -7.82 14.49
C TYR A 194 6.67 -7.43 13.20
N GLY A 195 5.83 -8.33 12.67
CA GLY A 195 4.98 -7.98 11.54
C GLY A 195 4.03 -6.85 11.93
N VAL A 196 4.04 -5.75 11.16
CA VAL A 196 3.31 -4.51 11.49
C VAL A 196 1.83 -4.79 11.72
N CYS A 197 1.14 -5.36 10.73
CA CYS A 197 -0.31 -5.52 10.82
C CYS A 197 -0.76 -6.61 11.81
N SER A 198 -0.03 -7.72 11.91
CA SER A 198 -0.42 -8.80 12.81
C SER A 198 -0.25 -8.42 14.27
N ASN A 199 0.81 -7.69 14.62
CA ASN A 199 1.00 -7.22 15.99
C ASN A 199 0.12 -6.01 16.30
N TYR A 200 -0.20 -5.18 15.29
CA TYR A 200 -1.22 -4.15 15.45
C TYR A 200 -2.58 -4.76 15.82
N LEU A 201 -3.04 -5.77 15.08
CA LEU A 201 -4.30 -6.46 15.36
C LEU A 201 -4.29 -7.24 16.70
N GLU A 202 -3.14 -7.74 17.13
CA GLU A 202 -2.99 -8.41 18.43
C GLU A 202 -3.06 -7.42 19.61
N SER A 203 -2.56 -6.19 19.42
CA SER A 203 -2.43 -5.18 20.49
C SER A 203 -3.57 -4.17 20.55
N VAL A 204 -4.38 -4.06 19.50
CA VAL A 204 -5.48 -3.11 19.45
C VAL A 204 -6.58 -3.48 20.47
N PRO A 205 -6.99 -2.57 21.36
CA PRO A 205 -8.06 -2.86 22.32
C PRO A 205 -9.39 -3.13 21.64
N VAL A 206 -10.19 -4.03 22.23
CA VAL A 206 -11.57 -4.29 21.80
C VAL A 206 -12.38 -2.98 21.83
N GLY A 207 -13.16 -2.73 20.78
CA GLY A 207 -13.93 -1.50 20.61
C GLY A 207 -13.20 -0.37 19.88
N SER A 208 -11.92 -0.57 19.52
CA SER A 208 -11.19 0.40 18.68
C SER A 208 -11.65 0.34 17.22
N GLU A 209 -11.62 1.49 16.54
CA GLU A 209 -11.88 1.56 15.11
C GLU A 209 -10.69 1.01 14.30
N ILE A 210 -11.00 0.21 13.27
CA ILE A 210 -10.01 -0.36 12.36
C ILE A 210 -10.27 0.16 10.95
N ALA A 211 -9.27 0.84 10.39
CA ALA A 211 -9.31 1.28 9.00
C ALA A 211 -9.16 0.08 8.06
N CYS A 212 -10.22 -0.21 7.32
CA CYS A 212 -10.25 -1.29 6.32
C CYS A 212 -10.14 -0.72 4.90
N PHE A 213 -9.52 -1.49 4.02
CA PHE A 213 -9.38 -1.22 2.60
C PHE A 213 -10.20 -2.24 1.81
N ARG A 214 -11.00 -1.75 0.88
CA ARG A 214 -11.74 -2.56 -0.10
C ARG A 214 -11.33 -2.12 -1.50
N TYR A 215 -11.18 -3.09 -2.39
CA TYR A 215 -10.91 -2.80 -3.78
C TYR A 215 -12.14 -2.25 -4.49
N VAL A 216 -11.92 -1.53 -5.60
CA VAL A 216 -12.99 -0.94 -6.43
C VAL A 216 -13.98 -1.98 -6.95
N GLN A 217 -13.52 -3.20 -7.27
CA GLN A 217 -14.42 -4.29 -7.66
C GLN A 217 -15.39 -4.70 -6.55
N HIS A 218 -15.00 -4.61 -5.28
CA HIS A 218 -15.93 -4.91 -4.19
C HIS A 218 -17.02 -3.84 -4.10
N ILE A 219 -16.65 -2.57 -4.29
CA ILE A 219 -17.60 -1.46 -4.35
C ILE A 219 -18.56 -1.64 -5.54
N LEU A 220 -18.06 -2.05 -6.72
CA LEU A 220 -18.90 -2.32 -7.89
C LEU A 220 -19.96 -3.40 -7.62
N ARG A 221 -19.65 -4.44 -6.84
CA ARG A 221 -20.62 -5.47 -6.45
C ARG A 221 -21.73 -4.93 -5.55
N ASP A 222 -21.39 -4.05 -4.60
CA ASP A 222 -22.38 -3.44 -3.70
C ASP A 222 -23.42 -2.62 -4.46
N ILE A 223 -23.01 -1.99 -5.57
CA ILE A 223 -23.88 -1.17 -6.43
C ILE A 223 -24.24 -1.90 -7.74
N SER A 224 -24.19 -3.23 -7.76
CA SER A 224 -24.34 -4.04 -8.96
C SER A 224 -25.65 -3.80 -9.72
N ASP A 225 -26.78 -3.64 -9.01
CA ASP A 225 -28.08 -3.27 -9.60
C ASP A 225 -27.99 -1.99 -10.43
N LYS A 226 -27.35 -0.96 -9.87
CA LYS A 226 -27.17 0.35 -10.50
C LYS A 226 -26.23 0.24 -11.70
N VAL A 227 -25.11 -0.48 -11.55
CA VAL A 227 -24.14 -0.71 -12.64
C VAL A 227 -24.82 -1.41 -13.81
N TYR A 228 -25.59 -2.48 -13.57
CA TYR A 228 -26.30 -3.19 -14.62
C TYR A 228 -27.29 -2.28 -15.36
N ARG A 229 -28.14 -1.56 -14.62
CA ARG A 229 -29.11 -0.63 -15.19
C ARG A 229 -28.43 0.45 -16.04
N GLU A 230 -27.46 1.17 -15.48
CA GLU A 230 -26.86 2.33 -16.16
C GLU A 230 -26.01 1.90 -17.37
N ILE A 231 -25.22 0.82 -17.26
CA ILE A 231 -24.31 0.41 -18.33
C ILE A 231 -25.01 -0.40 -19.42
N VAL A 232 -25.90 -1.33 -19.04
CA VAL A 232 -26.53 -2.27 -19.98
C VAL A 232 -27.87 -1.74 -20.50
N GLN A 233 -28.73 -1.20 -19.62
CA GLN A 233 -30.09 -0.79 -19.99
C GLN A 233 -30.14 0.66 -20.51
N GLU A 234 -29.46 1.59 -19.83
CA GLU A 234 -29.54 3.03 -20.13
C GLU A 234 -28.44 3.51 -21.11
N ARG A 235 -27.66 2.58 -21.65
CA ARG A 235 -26.57 2.84 -22.59
C ARG A 235 -25.45 3.75 -22.07
N GLY A 236 -25.19 3.70 -20.76
CA GLY A 236 -24.07 4.42 -20.13
C GLY A 236 -22.69 3.97 -20.61
N HIS A 237 -21.68 4.72 -20.19
CA HIS A 237 -20.27 4.46 -20.48
C HIS A 237 -19.55 3.97 -19.22
N PHE A 238 -18.64 3.00 -19.39
CA PHE A 238 -17.83 2.42 -18.34
C PHE A 238 -16.35 2.72 -18.62
N TYR A 239 -15.66 3.35 -17.67
CA TYR A 239 -14.26 3.75 -17.80
C TYR A 239 -13.43 3.06 -16.73
N VAL A 240 -12.37 2.38 -17.13
CA VAL A 240 -11.40 1.75 -16.23
C VAL A 240 -10.02 2.34 -16.52
N CYS A 241 -9.36 2.84 -15.48
CA CYS A 241 -8.02 3.41 -15.60
C CYS A 241 -7.16 2.97 -14.42
N GLY A 242 -5.97 2.44 -14.69
CA GLY A 242 -5.04 2.01 -13.64
C GLY A 242 -4.20 0.78 -14.02
N ASP A 243 -3.83 -0.01 -13.01
CA ASP A 243 -2.98 -1.19 -13.14
C ASP A 243 -3.68 -2.33 -13.91
N VAL A 244 -2.89 -3.12 -14.67
CA VAL A 244 -3.35 -4.28 -15.44
C VAL A 244 -4.17 -5.27 -14.60
N SER A 245 -3.68 -5.61 -13.41
CA SER A 245 -4.34 -6.58 -12.53
C SER A 245 -5.66 -6.02 -11.98
N MET A 246 -5.68 -4.72 -11.68
CA MET A 246 -6.90 -4.04 -11.23
C MET A 246 -7.95 -4.01 -12.35
N ALA A 247 -7.53 -3.70 -13.58
CA ALA A 247 -8.43 -3.67 -14.74
C ALA A 247 -9.02 -5.05 -15.02
N GLU A 248 -8.22 -6.12 -14.92
CA GLU A 248 -8.70 -7.50 -15.06
C GLU A 248 -9.75 -7.86 -13.99
N ASP A 249 -9.49 -7.56 -12.71
CA ASP A 249 -10.43 -7.81 -11.61
C ASP A 249 -11.75 -7.04 -11.80
N VAL A 250 -11.68 -5.80 -12.29
CA VAL A 250 -12.85 -4.96 -12.59
C VAL A 250 -13.65 -5.54 -13.77
N ASN A 251 -12.98 -5.97 -14.83
CA ASN A 251 -13.63 -6.57 -16.00
C ASN A 251 -14.37 -7.86 -15.62
N GLN A 252 -13.73 -8.75 -14.87
CA GLN A 252 -14.35 -9.98 -14.35
C GLN A 252 -15.57 -9.68 -13.47
N THR A 253 -15.49 -8.62 -12.67
CA THR A 253 -16.60 -8.20 -11.81
C THR A 253 -17.76 -7.65 -12.62
N LEU A 254 -17.51 -6.80 -13.63
CA LEU A 254 -18.56 -6.32 -14.53
C LEU A 254 -19.26 -7.48 -15.24
N ARG A 255 -18.50 -8.48 -15.71
CA ARG A 255 -19.05 -9.68 -16.34
C ARG A 255 -19.98 -10.45 -15.40
N SER A 256 -19.56 -10.62 -14.15
CA SER A 256 -20.36 -11.28 -13.11
C SER A 256 -21.67 -10.52 -12.85
N ILE A 257 -21.60 -9.20 -12.75
CA ILE A 257 -22.79 -8.32 -12.60
C ILE A 257 -23.76 -8.50 -13.78
N ILE A 258 -23.25 -8.50 -15.02
CA ILE A 258 -24.09 -8.70 -16.23
C ILE A 258 -24.71 -10.09 -16.23
N GLN A 259 -23.95 -11.11 -15.82
CA GLN A 259 -24.41 -12.49 -15.76
C GLN A 259 -25.57 -12.66 -14.78
N GLU A 260 -25.40 -12.17 -13.56
CA GLU A 260 -26.37 -12.30 -12.46
C GLU A 260 -27.65 -11.51 -12.74
N HIS A 261 -27.52 -10.21 -13.02
CA HIS A 261 -28.67 -9.31 -13.21
C HIS A 261 -29.35 -9.47 -14.57
N GLY A 262 -28.61 -9.93 -15.58
CA GLY A 262 -29.17 -10.23 -16.90
C GLY A 262 -29.67 -11.66 -17.05
N HIS A 263 -29.45 -12.52 -16.05
CA HIS A 263 -29.70 -13.97 -16.13
C HIS A 263 -29.12 -14.61 -17.40
N MET A 264 -27.92 -14.15 -17.78
CA MET A 264 -27.26 -14.53 -19.03
C MET A 264 -26.30 -15.69 -18.82
N ASN A 265 -26.02 -16.47 -19.87
CA ASN A 265 -24.90 -17.41 -19.83
C ASN A 265 -23.57 -16.70 -20.18
N PRO A 266 -22.40 -17.31 -19.90
CA PRO A 266 -21.10 -16.67 -20.15
C PRO A 266 -20.89 -16.17 -21.60
N VAL A 267 -21.41 -16.91 -22.60
CA VAL A 267 -21.30 -16.53 -24.01
C VAL A 267 -22.11 -15.27 -24.32
N ALA A 268 -23.31 -15.15 -23.76
CA ALA A 268 -24.13 -13.97 -23.89
C ALA A 268 -23.49 -12.76 -23.21
N VAL A 269 -22.88 -12.96 -22.03
CA VAL A 269 -22.11 -11.92 -21.32
C VAL A 269 -20.93 -11.43 -22.18
N ASP A 270 -20.16 -12.34 -22.78
CA ASP A 270 -19.09 -11.99 -23.72
C ASP A 270 -19.59 -11.10 -24.86
N ASN A 271 -20.74 -11.45 -25.44
CA ASN A 271 -21.34 -10.66 -26.52
C ASN A 271 -21.79 -9.27 -26.05
N VAL A 272 -22.30 -9.14 -24.81
CA VAL A 272 -22.63 -7.82 -24.24
C VAL A 272 -21.38 -6.97 -24.09
N VAL A 273 -20.31 -7.51 -23.49
CA VAL A 273 -19.05 -6.77 -23.28
C VAL A 273 -18.41 -6.38 -24.61
N LYS A 274 -18.36 -7.28 -25.60
CA LYS A 274 -17.87 -6.97 -26.95
C LYS A 274 -18.65 -5.84 -27.60
N ARG A 275 -19.98 -5.88 -27.52
CA ARG A 275 -20.83 -4.81 -28.04
C ARG A 275 -20.58 -3.47 -27.32
N LEU A 276 -20.32 -3.47 -26.01
CA LEU A 276 -19.95 -2.24 -25.30
C LEU A 276 -18.63 -1.65 -25.84
N GLN A 277 -17.66 -2.50 -26.17
CA GLN A 277 -16.39 -2.08 -26.78
C GLN A 277 -16.60 -1.56 -28.22
N GLU A 278 -17.37 -2.28 -29.04
CA GLU A 278 -17.68 -1.89 -30.43
C GLU A 278 -18.46 -0.57 -30.51
N GLU A 279 -19.39 -0.33 -29.57
CA GLU A 279 -20.14 0.92 -29.46
C GLU A 279 -19.34 2.06 -28.78
N ASN A 280 -18.07 1.83 -28.45
CA ASN A 280 -17.20 2.79 -27.76
C ASN A 280 -17.79 3.28 -26.42
N ARG A 281 -18.38 2.36 -25.66
CA ARG A 281 -18.97 2.59 -24.33
C ARG A 281 -18.22 1.91 -23.19
N TYR A 282 -17.26 1.04 -23.50
CA TYR A 282 -16.34 0.45 -22.51
C TYR A 282 -14.90 0.87 -22.84
N HIS A 283 -14.28 1.63 -21.94
CA HIS A 283 -13.01 2.31 -22.14
C HIS A 283 -11.98 1.83 -21.13
N GLU A 284 -10.78 1.49 -21.59
CA GLU A 284 -9.66 1.06 -20.74
C GLU A 284 -8.43 1.91 -21.02
N ASP A 285 -7.88 2.52 -19.97
CA ASP A 285 -6.59 3.22 -19.98
C ASP A 285 -5.66 2.57 -18.95
N ILE A 286 -4.97 1.51 -19.39
CA ILE A 286 -4.20 0.63 -18.52
C ILE A 286 -2.73 1.01 -18.57
N PHE A 287 -2.20 1.39 -17.42
CA PHE A 287 -0.77 1.58 -17.22
C PHE A 287 -0.17 0.25 -16.71
N GLY A 288 1.04 -0.10 -17.15
CA GLY A 288 1.70 -1.37 -16.78
C GLY A 288 1.83 -1.60 -15.27
N ILE A 289 2.30 -2.80 -14.86
CA ILE A 289 2.32 -3.29 -13.45
C ILE A 289 2.85 -2.22 -12.48
N THR A 290 1.95 -1.53 -11.79
CA THR A 290 2.19 -0.44 -10.83
C THR A 290 1.66 -0.77 -9.44
N LEU A 291 0.69 -1.69 -9.32
CA LEU A 291 0.19 -2.18 -8.03
C LEU A 291 0.52 -3.66 -7.88
N LYS A 292 0.96 -4.07 -6.67
CA LYS A 292 1.36 -5.44 -6.32
C LYS A 292 2.65 -5.97 -6.96
N THR A 293 3.67 -5.13 -7.20
CA THR A 293 4.94 -5.61 -7.79
C THR A 293 5.54 -6.80 -7.03
N ALA A 294 5.51 -6.84 -5.70
CA ALA A 294 6.08 -7.97 -4.95
C ALA A 294 5.24 -9.27 -5.07
N GLU A 295 3.93 -9.19 -4.92
CA GLU A 295 3.02 -10.35 -4.86
C GLU A 295 2.71 -10.91 -6.26
N VAL A 296 2.50 -10.03 -7.25
CA VAL A 296 2.31 -10.41 -8.67
C VAL A 296 3.62 -10.93 -9.27
N THR A 297 4.77 -10.35 -8.93
CA THR A 297 6.07 -10.92 -9.36
C THR A 297 6.31 -12.27 -8.70
N HIS A 298 5.90 -12.46 -7.44
CA HIS A 298 6.02 -13.76 -6.78
C HIS A 298 5.10 -14.80 -7.43
N ARG A 299 3.82 -14.48 -7.64
CA ARG A 299 2.86 -15.36 -8.32
C ARG A 299 3.29 -15.67 -9.75
N GLY A 300 3.71 -14.68 -10.52
CA GLY A 300 4.25 -14.86 -11.87
C GLY A 300 5.50 -15.74 -11.91
N ARG A 301 6.40 -15.63 -10.92
CA ARG A 301 7.57 -16.51 -10.79
C ARG A 301 7.17 -17.95 -10.42
N VAL A 302 6.16 -18.14 -9.58
CA VAL A 302 5.63 -19.46 -9.21
C VAL A 302 4.92 -20.11 -10.40
N GLU A 303 4.08 -19.37 -11.12
CA GLU A 303 3.41 -19.83 -12.34
C GLU A 303 4.42 -20.19 -13.45
N ALA A 304 5.47 -19.38 -13.64
CA ALA A 304 6.55 -19.67 -14.58
C ALA A 304 7.35 -20.92 -14.21
N LYS A 305 7.64 -21.12 -12.91
CA LYS A 305 8.27 -22.36 -12.41
C LYS A 305 7.40 -23.59 -12.65
N ASN A 306 6.09 -23.48 -12.41
CA ASN A 306 5.16 -24.59 -12.61
C ASN A 306 5.04 -24.97 -14.10
N ARG A 307 5.05 -23.98 -15.02
CA ARG A 307 5.06 -24.25 -16.47
C ARG A 307 6.34 -24.95 -16.94
N GLN A 308 7.49 -24.62 -16.35
CA GLN A 308 8.76 -25.30 -16.65
C GLN A 308 8.76 -26.76 -16.16
N SER A 309 8.22 -27.03 -14.96
CA SER A 309 8.11 -28.41 -14.45
C SER A 309 7.15 -29.29 -15.26
N THR A 310 6.04 -28.74 -15.77
CA THR A 310 5.09 -29.50 -16.61
C THR A 310 5.59 -29.75 -18.03
N SER A 311 6.60 -29.00 -18.49
CA SER A 311 7.25 -29.24 -19.79
C SER A 311 8.40 -30.25 -19.73
N SER A 312 8.73 -30.73 -18.54
CA SER A 312 9.84 -31.67 -18.28
C SER A 312 9.35 -33.06 -17.82
N SER A 313 8.05 -33.36 -18.00
CA SER A 313 7.41 -34.65 -17.69
C SER A 313 6.78 -35.24 -18.94
#